data_AF-A0A2M7Q7Z2-F1
#
_entry.id   AF-A0A2M7Q7Z2-F1
#
_cell.length_a   1.000
_cell.length_b   1.000
_cell.length_c   1.000
_cell.angle_alpha   90.00
_cell.angle_beta   90.00
_cell.angle_gamma   90.00
#
_symmetry.space_group_name_H-M   'P 1'
#
loop_
_entity.id
_entity.type
_entity.pdbx_description
1 polymer ?
#
loop_
_entity_poly.entity_id
_entity_poly.type
_entity_poly.pdbx_seq_one_letter_code
_entity_poly.pdbx_strand_id
1 'polypeptide(L)' 'MGQGKHIGVIAQEIEEQFPELVVTGSDGFKSVAYDELSAIAIQAIKELKVENETLKKRIEALETK' A
#
# COMPACT_ATOMS: atom_id res chain seq x y z
N MET A 1 -11.58 -4.99 27.30
CA MET A 1 -10.91 -4.82 25.99
C MET A 1 -12.01 -4.62 24.97
N GLY A 2 -12.08 -3.46 24.33
CA GLY A 2 -13.21 -3.08 23.49
C GLY A 2 -13.33 -3.99 22.27
N GLN A 3 -14.52 -4.56 22.05
CA GLN A 3 -14.88 -5.23 20.81
C GLN A 3 -15.09 -4.16 19.72
N GLY A 4 -14.01 -3.55 19.26
CA GLY A 4 -14.00 -2.66 18.10
C GLY A 4 -13.50 -3.44 16.89
N LYS A 5 -14.18 -3.34 15.75
CA LYS A 5 -13.58 -3.77 14.48
C LYS A 5 -12.39 -2.86 14.19
N HIS A 6 -11.19 -3.42 14.23
CA HIS A 6 -9.99 -2.75 13.74
C HIS A 6 -9.84 -3.05 12.26
N ILE A 7 -9.63 -2.01 11.46
CA ILE A 7 -9.23 -2.13 10.07
C ILE A 7 -7.71 -2.08 10.04
N GLY A 8 -7.08 -3.04 9.38
CA GLY A 8 -5.64 -3.15 9.29
C GLY A 8 -5.23 -4.01 8.11
N VAL A 9 -3.93 -4.29 8.03
CA VAL A 9 -3.34 -5.13 7.00
C VAL A 9 -2.84 -6.45 7.60
N ILE A 10 -2.72 -7.48 6.78
CA ILE A 10 -2.15 -8.76 7.19
C ILE A 10 -0.62 -8.66 7.09
N ALA A 11 0.08 -8.86 8.21
CA ALA A 11 1.53 -8.71 8.26
C ALA A 11 2.27 -9.62 7.28
N GLN A 12 1.75 -10.83 7.05
CA GLN A 12 2.31 -11.78 6.09
C GLN A 12 2.19 -11.29 4.64
N GLU A 13 1.08 -10.65 4.27
CA GLU A 13 0.92 -10.07 2.92
C GLU A 13 1.88 -8.89 2.71
N ILE A 14 2.08 -8.08 3.75
CA ILE A 14 3.05 -6.99 3.71
C ILE A 14 4.48 -7.53 3.63
N GLU A 15 4.82 -8.58 4.37
CA GLU A 15 6.16 -9.17 4.39
C GLU A 15 6.59 -9.70 3.01
N GLU A 16 5.66 -10.24 2.22
CA GLU A 16 5.96 -10.74 0.87
C GLU A 16 6.43 -9.63 -0.09
N GLN A 17 5.96 -8.40 0.10
CA GLN A 17 6.25 -7.25 -0.77
C GLN A 17 7.26 -6.27 -0.15
N PHE A 18 7.21 -6.12 1.16
CA PHE A 18 7.96 -5.15 1.97
C PHE A 18 8.42 -5.80 3.29
N PRO A 19 9.35 -6.76 3.25
CA PRO A 19 9.83 -7.46 4.45
C PRO A 19 10.44 -6.51 5.49
N GLU A 20 11.00 -5.38 5.06
CA GLU A 20 11.55 -4.34 5.94
C GLU A 20 10.51 -3.67 6.85
N LEU A 21 9.22 -3.73 6.49
CA LEU A 21 8.13 -3.14 7.28
C LEU A 21 7.58 -4.10 8.33
N VAL A 22 8.09 -5.34 8.39
CA VAL A 22 7.54 -6.38 9.24
C VAL A 22 8.58 -6.80 10.27
N VAL A 23 8.20 -6.69 11.54
CA VAL A 23 9.03 -7.09 12.66
C VAL A 23 8.43 -8.36 13.28
N THR A 24 9.26 -9.40 13.42
CA THR A 24 8.89 -10.61 14.15
C THR A 24 9.32 -10.46 15.60
N GLY A 25 8.36 -10.48 16.52
CA GLY A 25 8.59 -10.45 17.96
C GLY A 25 9.21 -11.75 18.49
N SER A 26 9.74 -11.71 19.71
CA SER A 26 10.35 -12.88 20.37
C SER A 26 9.34 -14.00 20.67
N ASP A 27 8.05 -13.68 20.65
CA ASP A 27 6.90 -14.57 20.79
C ASP A 27 6.45 -15.19 19.45
N GLY A 28 7.13 -14.85 18.35
CA GLY A 28 6.85 -15.34 16.99
C GLY A 28 5.72 -14.59 16.28
N PHE A 29 5.15 -13.54 16.88
CA PHE A 29 4.12 -12.73 16.24
C PHE A 29 4.74 -11.68 15.32
N LYS A 30 4.16 -11.52 14.13
CA LYS A 30 4.56 -10.49 13.15
C LYS A 30 3.74 -9.23 13.35
N SER A 31 4.43 -8.10 13.41
CA SER A 31 3.84 -6.76 13.52
C SER A 31 4.29 -5.89 12.36
N VAL A 32 3.42 -4.98 11.91
CA VAL A 32 3.72 -4.07 10.80
C VAL A 32 4.10 -2.69 11.34
N ALA A 33 5.14 -2.08 10.77
CA ALA A 33 5.56 -0.72 11.02
C ALA A 33 4.59 0.27 10.34
N TYR A 34 3.47 0.57 11.02
CA TYR A 34 2.42 1.44 10.49
C TYR A 34 2.90 2.87 10.19
N ASP A 35 3.91 3.35 10.89
CA ASP A 35 4.49 4.68 10.66
C ASP A 35 5.09 4.77 9.24
N GLU A 36 5.73 3.70 8.78
CA GLU A 36 6.40 3.62 7.48
C GLU A 36 5.44 3.29 6.33
N LEU A 37 4.35 2.57 6.61
CA LEU A 37 3.29 2.28 5.61
C LEU A 37 2.73 3.56 4.96
N SER A 38 2.63 4.65 5.74
CA SER A 38 2.09 5.92 5.25
C SER A 38 2.93 6.53 4.12
N ALA A 39 4.25 6.44 4.21
CA ALA A 39 5.17 6.95 3.20
C ALA A 39 5.05 6.17 1.89
N ILE A 40 4.96 4.84 1.98
CA ILE A 40 4.78 3.95 0.84
C ILE A 40 3.42 4.19 0.18
N ALA A 41 2.35 4.34 0.97
CA ALA A 41 1.03 4.65 0.45
C ALA A 41 1.01 5.98 -0.33
N ILE A 42 1.68 7.03 0.19
CA ILE A 42 1.80 8.32 -0.50
C ILE A 42 2.55 8.16 -1.83
N GLN A 43 3.63 7.38 -1.85
CA GLN A 43 4.40 7.15 -3.07
C GLN A 43 3.58 6.36 -4.11
N ALA A 44 2.92 5.29 -3.69
CA ALA A 44 2.03 4.50 -4.54
C ALA A 44 0.90 5.35 -5.16
N ILE A 45 0.28 6.23 -4.38
CA ILE A 45 -0.77 7.15 -4.88
C ILE A 45 -0.21 8.11 -5.94
N LYS A 46 1.02 8.62 -5.76
CA LYS A 46 1.65 9.51 -6.75
C LYS A 46 1.91 8.77 -8.06
N GLU A 47 2.44 7.56 -7.99
CA GLU A 47 2.72 6.72 -9.17
C GLU A 47 1.44 6.35 -9.90
N LEU A 48 0.42 5.90 -9.18
CA LEU A 48 -0.91 5.61 -9.72
C LEU A 48 -1.55 6.83 -10.38
N LYS A 49 -1.37 8.03 -9.81
CA LYS A 49 -1.86 9.27 -10.42
C LYS A 49 -1.18 9.54 -11.77
N VAL A 50 0.14 9.37 -11.85
CA VAL A 50 0.89 9.58 -13.10
C VAL A 50 0.47 8.57 -14.17
N GLU A 51 0.30 7.31 -13.80
CA GLU A 51 -0.20 6.28 -14.71
C GLU A 51 -1.62 6.61 -15.20
N ASN A 52 -2.50 7.00 -14.29
CA ASN A 52 -3.87 7.38 -14.62
C ASN A 52 -3.93 8.55 -15.61
N GLU A 53 -3.14 9.59 -15.39
CA GLU A 53 -3.05 10.74 -16.32
C GLU A 53 -2.47 10.33 -17.68
N THR A 54 -1.52 9.39 -17.69
CA THR A 54 -0.98 8.82 -18.94
C THR A 54 -2.05 8.04 -19.70
N LEU A 55 -2.83 7.21 -19.01
CA LEU A 55 -3.92 6.45 -19.61
C LEU A 55 -5.02 7.36 -20.14
N LYS A 56 -5.42 8.41 -19.40
CA LYS A 56 -6.40 9.41 -19.88
C LYS A 56 -5.95 10.09 -21.17
N LYS A 57 -4.69 10.54 -21.24
CA LYS A 57 -4.14 11.15 -22.47
C LYS A 57 -4.16 10.20 -23.66
N ARG A 58 -3.87 8.91 -23.43
CA ARG A 58 -3.94 7.89 -24.48
C ARG A 58 -5.37 7.69 -24.97
N ILE A 59 -6.34 7.68 -24.07
CA ILE A 59 -7.77 7.57 -24.42
C ILE A 59 -8.20 8.79 -25.25
N GLU A 60 -7.90 10.01 -24.80
CA GLU A 60 -8.25 11.26 -25.53
C GLU A 60 -7.65 11.29 -26.95
N ALA A 61 -6.39 10.85 -27.10
CA ALA A 61 -5.74 10.75 -28.41
C ALA A 61 -6.36 9.69 -29.34
N LEU A 62 -7.00 8.65 -28.79
CA LEU A 62 -7.70 7.63 -29.56
C LEU A 62 -9.12 8.07 -29.94
N GLU A 63 -9.79 8.82 -29.06
CA GLU A 63 -11.16 9.32 -29.28
C GLU A 63 -11.22 10.50 -30.26
N THR A 64 -10.12 11.23 -30.43
CA THR A 64 -10.00 12.37 -31.36
C THR A 64 -9.61 11.97 -32.79
N LYS A 65 -9.54 10.67 -33.06
CA LYS A 65 -9.19 10.09 -34.36
C LYS A 65 -10.39 9.44 -35.03
#